data_AF-U9ULE0-F1
#
_entry.id   AF-U9ULE0-F1
#
_cell.length_a   1.000
_cell.length_b   1.000
_cell.length_c   1.000
_cell.angle_alpha   90.00
_cell.angle_beta   90.00
_cell.angle_gamma   90.00
#
_symmetry.space_group_name_H-M   'P 1'
#
loop_
_entity.id
_entity.type
_entity.pdbx_description
1 polymer ?
#
loop_
_entity_poly.entity_id
_entity_poly.type
_entity_poly.pdbx_seq_one_letter_code
_entity_poly.pdbx_strand_id
1 'polypeptide(L)'
;ADDAGATKFHIIVDCRSHPSEYLINKNLKDWQGPAILMFNNAKFKEPDFESLMQIRVGGKQEDSTKIGKHGLGFNSCYHLTDFPSFVSGDKIAFLDPQEKYLSKRGILGPIPQNSTYRDQLTPFKGIKDIDFREGTLFRIPLRKKPSELSDTISTTEEILKLI
;
A
#
# COMPACT_ATOMS: atom_id res chain seq x y z
N ALA A 1 -7.54 -11.80 1.41
CA ALA A 1 -7.00 -12.61 2.51
C ALA A 1 -7.43 -14.06 2.33
N ASP A 2 -8.75 -14.29 2.19
CA ASP A 2 -9.33 -15.63 1.95
C ASP A 2 -8.77 -16.33 0.72
N ASP A 3 -8.68 -15.65 -0.42
CA ASP A 3 -8.09 -16.21 -1.65
C ASP A 3 -6.62 -16.64 -1.47
N ALA A 4 -5.90 -16.00 -0.56
CA ALA A 4 -4.51 -16.32 -0.23
C ALA A 4 -4.40 -17.43 0.83
N GLY A 5 -5.52 -17.94 1.35
CA GLY A 5 -5.55 -18.96 2.40
C GLY A 5 -5.12 -18.45 3.77
N ALA A 6 -5.22 -17.13 4.03
CA ALA A 6 -4.88 -16.56 5.31
C ALA A 6 -5.84 -17.05 6.41
N THR A 7 -5.31 -17.33 7.59
CA THR A 7 -6.11 -17.71 8.78
C THR A 7 -6.22 -16.59 9.80
N LYS A 8 -5.47 -15.49 9.59
CA LYS A 8 -5.51 -14.28 10.41
C LYS A 8 -5.57 -13.06 9.51
N PHE A 9 -6.39 -12.10 9.92
CA PHE A 9 -6.53 -10.82 9.26
C PHE A 9 -6.72 -9.72 10.30
N HIS A 10 -6.03 -8.60 10.13
CA HIS A 10 -6.09 -7.45 11.03
C HIS A 10 -6.23 -6.17 10.22
N ILE A 11 -7.14 -5.30 10.66
CA ILE A 11 -7.22 -3.90 10.22
C ILE A 11 -6.74 -3.04 11.38
N ILE A 12 -5.82 -2.12 11.11
CA ILE A 12 -5.25 -1.22 12.10
C ILE A 12 -5.39 0.21 11.57
N VAL A 13 -6.02 1.08 12.34
CA VAL A 13 -5.95 2.53 12.09
C VAL A 13 -4.69 3.06 12.73
N ASP A 14 -3.70 3.36 11.89
CA ASP A 14 -2.40 3.86 12.31
C ASP A 14 -2.40 5.39 12.28
N CYS A 15 -2.52 6.01 13.46
CA CYS A 15 -2.50 7.48 13.61
C CYS A 15 -1.09 8.07 13.66
N ARG A 16 -0.03 7.27 13.49
CA ARG A 16 1.36 7.75 13.59
C ARG A 16 1.69 8.70 12.44
N SER A 17 2.65 9.58 12.71
CA SER A 17 3.34 10.38 11.69
C SER A 17 4.82 10.04 11.74
N HIS A 18 5.45 9.96 10.57
CA HIS A 18 6.82 9.49 10.41
C HIS A 18 7.74 10.59 9.85
N PRO A 19 9.06 10.51 10.10
CA PRO A 19 10.05 11.38 9.45
C PRO A 19 9.95 11.34 7.92
N SER A 20 10.43 12.39 7.27
CA SER A 20 10.29 12.59 5.82
C SER A 20 11.52 13.18 5.14
N GLU A 21 12.69 13.08 5.76
CA GLU A 21 13.94 13.64 5.24
C GLU A 21 14.59 12.70 4.21
N TYR A 22 14.55 11.39 4.48
CA TYR A 22 15.22 10.35 3.70
C TYR A 22 14.21 9.48 2.95
N LEU A 23 13.59 10.08 1.93
CA LEU A 23 12.56 9.47 1.08
C LEU A 23 13.08 9.20 -0.34
N ILE A 24 12.40 8.31 -1.07
CA ILE A 24 12.70 8.05 -2.49
C ILE A 24 12.47 9.31 -3.33
N ASN A 25 11.43 10.07 -2.98
CA ASN A 25 11.09 11.37 -3.53
C ASN A 25 10.62 12.27 -2.38
N LYS A 26 11.12 13.51 -2.31
CA LYS A 26 10.78 14.47 -1.25
C LYS A 26 9.28 14.79 -1.19
N ASN A 27 8.57 14.68 -2.31
CA ASN A 27 7.12 14.88 -2.37
C ASN A 27 6.33 13.74 -1.70
N LEU A 28 6.98 12.63 -1.35
CA LEU A 28 6.34 11.54 -0.59
C LEU A 28 6.11 11.89 0.89
N LYS A 29 6.57 13.04 1.36
CA LYS A 29 6.33 13.52 2.73
C LYS A 29 4.84 13.53 3.11
N ASP A 30 3.96 13.77 2.14
CA ASP A 30 2.52 13.81 2.40
C ASP A 30 1.96 12.42 2.74
N TRP A 31 2.63 11.34 2.32
CA TRP A 31 2.26 9.93 2.54
C TRP A 31 2.91 9.29 3.79
N GLN A 32 3.70 10.05 4.55
CA GLN A 32 4.34 9.61 5.80
C GLN A 32 3.45 9.81 7.04
N GLY A 33 2.17 10.14 6.86
CA GLY A 33 1.21 10.40 7.93
C GLY A 33 0.32 9.20 8.29
N PRO A 34 -0.86 9.45 8.88
CA PRO A 34 -1.82 8.41 9.24
C PRO A 34 -2.23 7.50 8.07
N ALA A 35 -2.54 6.25 8.38
CA ALA A 35 -2.88 5.24 7.39
C ALA A 35 -3.81 4.16 7.93
N ILE A 36 -4.42 3.42 7.01
CA ILE A 36 -4.98 2.11 7.30
C ILE A 36 -3.92 1.07 7.00
N LEU A 37 -3.69 0.18 7.95
CA LEU A 37 -2.87 -1.00 7.74
C LEU A 37 -3.76 -2.24 7.67
N MET A 38 -3.52 -3.09 6.68
CA MET A 38 -4.26 -4.35 6.53
C MET A 38 -3.25 -5.48 6.48
N PHE A 39 -3.24 -6.32 7.53
CA PHE A 39 -2.34 -7.45 7.62
C PHE A 39 -3.09 -8.76 7.44
N ASN A 40 -2.45 -9.72 6.77
CA ASN A 40 -2.84 -11.12 6.81
C ASN A 40 -1.60 -12.02 6.87
N ASN A 41 -1.74 -13.23 7.41
CA ASN A 41 -0.63 -14.18 7.56
C ASN A 41 -0.40 -15.07 6.32
N ALA A 42 -0.85 -14.66 5.13
CA ALA A 42 -0.43 -15.27 3.88
C ALA A 42 0.59 -14.36 3.16
N LYS A 43 1.56 -14.98 2.48
CA LYS A 43 2.58 -14.28 1.69
C LYS A 43 2.19 -14.29 0.22
N PHE A 44 2.44 -13.20 -0.47
CA PHE A 44 2.38 -13.13 -1.93
C PHE A 44 3.44 -14.05 -2.55
N LYS A 45 3.05 -14.73 -3.63
CA LYS A 45 3.96 -15.44 -4.54
C LYS A 45 4.33 -14.50 -5.70
N GLU A 46 5.35 -14.85 -6.48
CA GLU A 46 5.77 -14.03 -7.64
C GLU A 46 4.61 -13.66 -8.59
N PRO A 47 3.70 -14.57 -8.96
CA PRO A 47 2.58 -14.21 -9.84
C PRO A 47 1.61 -13.20 -9.21
N ASP A 48 1.48 -13.21 -7.87
CA ASP A 48 0.62 -12.26 -7.16
C ASP A 48 1.20 -10.84 -7.22
N PHE A 49 2.52 -10.73 -7.05
CA PHE A 49 3.23 -9.46 -7.21
C PHE A 49 3.11 -8.93 -8.64
N GLU A 50 3.39 -9.77 -9.64
CA GLU A 50 3.27 -9.37 -11.05
C GLU A 50 1.85 -8.90 -11.36
N SER A 51 0.84 -9.65 -10.93
CA SER A 51 -0.57 -9.28 -11.14
C SER A 51 -0.90 -7.93 -10.50
N LEU A 52 -0.47 -7.70 -9.27
CA LEU A 52 -0.78 -6.45 -8.56
C LEU A 52 -0.05 -5.24 -9.16
N MET A 53 1.19 -5.40 -9.59
CA MET A 53 1.97 -4.35 -10.26
C MET A 53 1.41 -3.96 -11.62
N GLN A 54 0.61 -4.82 -12.26
CA GLN A 54 -0.07 -4.56 -13.54
C GLN A 54 -1.46 -3.91 -13.37
N ILE A 55 -1.96 -3.76 -12.14
CA ILE A 55 -3.27 -3.15 -11.91
C ILE A 55 -3.27 -1.70 -12.40
N ARG A 56 -4.22 -1.40 -13.30
CA ARG A 56 -4.43 -0.06 -13.86
C ARG A 56 -5.59 0.63 -13.14
N VAL A 57 -5.39 1.88 -12.75
CA VAL A 57 -6.49 2.75 -12.35
C VAL A 57 -7.23 3.22 -13.60
N GLY A 58 -8.55 2.95 -13.67
CA GLY A 58 -9.40 3.42 -14.78
C GLY A 58 -9.32 2.61 -16.08
N GLY A 59 -8.86 1.35 -16.07
CA GLY A 59 -8.84 0.51 -17.27
C GLY A 59 -10.26 0.21 -17.78
N LYS A 60 -10.58 0.65 -19.00
CA LYS A 60 -11.76 0.19 -19.75
C LYS A 60 -11.80 -1.35 -19.78
N GLN A 61 -13.02 -1.86 -19.63
CA GLN A 61 -13.42 -3.28 -19.48
C GLN A 61 -13.03 -4.23 -20.63
N GLU A 62 -12.12 -3.87 -21.54
CA GLU A 62 -11.93 -4.62 -22.79
C GLU A 62 -11.08 -5.89 -22.69
N ASP A 63 -10.26 -6.06 -21.65
CA ASP A 63 -9.51 -7.31 -21.42
C ASP A 63 -10.03 -8.07 -20.20
N SER A 64 -11.30 -8.48 -20.26
CA SER A 64 -11.99 -9.29 -19.23
C SER A 64 -11.39 -10.69 -19.00
N THR A 65 -10.37 -11.09 -19.76
CA THR A 65 -9.73 -12.40 -19.67
C THR A 65 -8.44 -12.42 -18.83
N LYS A 66 -7.89 -11.26 -18.44
CA LYS A 66 -6.61 -11.17 -17.68
C LYS A 66 -6.71 -10.47 -16.33
N ILE A 67 -7.89 -10.01 -15.94
CA ILE A 67 -8.10 -9.46 -14.60
C ILE A 67 -8.14 -10.64 -13.63
N GLY A 68 -6.98 -10.98 -13.07
CA GLY A 68 -6.90 -11.95 -11.98
C GLY A 68 -7.80 -11.53 -10.81
N LYS A 69 -8.24 -12.51 -10.01
CA LYS A 69 -9.13 -12.39 -8.85
C LYS A 69 -8.77 -11.26 -7.85
N HIS A 70 -7.54 -10.76 -7.88
CA HIS A 70 -7.00 -9.74 -6.98
C HIS A 70 -7.25 -8.27 -7.43
N GLY A 71 -7.69 -8.03 -8.67
CA GLY A 71 -7.61 -6.70 -9.30
C GLY A 71 -8.70 -5.68 -8.94
N LEU A 72 -9.94 -6.12 -8.70
CA LEU A 72 -11.07 -5.21 -8.47
C LEU A 72 -11.11 -4.68 -7.03
N GLY A 73 -10.83 -5.54 -6.04
CA GLY A 73 -10.87 -5.17 -4.63
C GLY A 73 -9.76 -4.20 -4.24
N PHE A 74 -8.55 -4.37 -4.78
CA PHE A 74 -7.42 -3.48 -4.45
C PHE A 74 -7.64 -2.04 -4.93
N ASN A 75 -8.27 -1.85 -6.10
CA ASN A 75 -8.54 -0.51 -6.64
C ASN A 75 -9.40 0.36 -5.71
N SER A 76 -10.18 -0.23 -4.81
CA SER A 76 -10.95 0.52 -3.81
C SER A 76 -10.07 1.35 -2.86
N CYS A 77 -8.81 0.95 -2.66
CA CYS A 77 -7.90 1.73 -1.82
C CYS A 77 -7.63 3.13 -2.39
N TYR A 78 -7.80 3.33 -3.71
CA TYR A 78 -7.62 4.63 -4.35
C TYR A 78 -8.72 5.65 -3.99
N HIS A 79 -9.82 5.23 -3.35
CA HIS A 79 -10.71 6.19 -2.68
C HIS A 79 -10.02 6.89 -1.52
N LEU A 80 -9.02 6.26 -0.87
CA LEU A 80 -8.37 6.75 0.34
C LEU A 80 -6.94 7.24 0.13
N THR A 81 -6.23 6.70 -0.86
CA THR A 81 -4.80 6.98 -1.09
C THR A 81 -4.46 7.12 -2.57
N ASP A 82 -3.36 7.79 -2.91
CA ASP A 82 -2.79 7.73 -4.26
C ASP A 82 -1.50 6.90 -4.31
N PHE A 83 -0.94 6.55 -3.15
CA PHE A 83 0.37 5.92 -3.05
C PHE A 83 0.35 4.75 -2.07
N PRO A 84 -0.42 3.69 -2.36
CA PRO A 84 -0.44 2.51 -1.51
C PRO A 84 0.90 1.78 -1.57
N SER A 85 1.21 1.07 -0.51
CA SER A 85 2.42 0.25 -0.42
C SER A 85 2.14 -1.02 0.36
N PHE A 86 2.97 -2.04 0.18
CA PHE A 86 2.86 -3.26 0.96
C PHE A 86 4.20 -3.97 1.08
N VAL A 87 4.32 -4.73 2.15
CA VAL A 87 5.41 -5.68 2.38
C VAL A 87 4.84 -7.08 2.44
N SER A 88 5.53 -8.04 1.86
CA SER A 88 5.19 -9.47 1.97
C SER A 88 6.46 -10.29 1.97
N GLY A 89 6.72 -11.00 3.07
CA GLY A 89 7.98 -11.72 3.24
C GLY A 89 9.17 -10.76 3.27
N ASP A 90 10.07 -10.91 2.32
CA ASP A 90 11.30 -10.11 2.16
C ASP A 90 11.18 -9.00 1.09
N LYS A 91 10.01 -8.85 0.48
CA LYS A 91 9.76 -7.85 -0.57
C LYS A 91 8.91 -6.69 -0.09
N ILE A 92 9.15 -5.55 -0.72
CA ILE A 92 8.35 -4.33 -0.59
C ILE A 92 7.94 -3.84 -1.96
N ALA A 93 6.73 -3.30 -2.05
CA ALA A 93 6.26 -2.60 -3.21
C ALA A 93 5.59 -1.26 -2.85
N PHE A 94 5.81 -0.29 -3.72
CA PHE A 94 5.15 1.01 -3.71
C PHE A 94 4.45 1.19 -5.05
N LEU A 95 3.21 1.65 -5.02
CA LEU A 95 2.38 1.81 -6.21
C LEU A 95 2.10 3.29 -6.42
N ASP A 96 2.23 3.73 -7.66
CA ASP A 96 2.08 5.10 -8.11
C ASP A 96 1.41 5.10 -9.48
N PRO A 97 0.11 4.78 -9.55
CA PRO A 97 -0.56 4.55 -10.84
C PRO A 97 -0.53 5.77 -11.78
N GLN A 98 -0.28 6.97 -11.24
CA GLN A 98 -0.18 8.22 -11.99
C GLN A 98 1.26 8.66 -12.28
N GLU A 99 2.27 7.89 -11.83
CA GLU A 99 3.69 8.18 -12.05
C GLU A 99 4.09 9.59 -11.54
N LYS A 100 3.46 10.03 -10.45
CA LYS A 100 3.62 11.39 -9.89
C LYS A 100 4.86 11.52 -9.00
N TYR A 101 5.26 10.42 -8.37
CA TYR A 101 6.33 10.37 -7.38
C TYR A 101 7.47 9.44 -7.80
N LEU A 102 7.17 8.41 -8.58
CA LEU A 102 8.10 7.43 -9.13
C LEU A 102 8.20 7.59 -10.65
N SER A 103 9.32 7.16 -11.25
CA SER A 103 9.53 7.18 -12.70
C SER A 103 8.77 6.07 -13.48
N LYS A 104 7.85 5.40 -12.81
CA LYS A 104 7.05 4.26 -13.28
C LYS A 104 5.89 4.04 -12.32
N ARG A 105 4.92 3.22 -12.73
CA ARG A 105 3.67 2.99 -11.98
C ARG A 105 3.82 2.31 -10.62
N GLY A 106 5.01 1.88 -10.30
CA GLY A 106 5.34 1.30 -9.02
C GLY A 106 6.76 0.73 -9.03
N ILE A 107 7.26 0.41 -7.86
CA ILE A 107 8.51 -0.31 -7.68
C ILE A 107 8.24 -1.52 -6.81
N LEU A 108 8.89 -2.63 -7.15
CA LEU A 108 8.89 -3.89 -6.41
C LEU A 108 10.35 -4.33 -6.26
N GLY A 109 10.72 -4.78 -5.07
CA GLY A 109 12.05 -5.30 -4.83
C GLY A 109 12.24 -5.83 -3.41
N PRO A 110 13.46 -6.28 -3.08
CA PRO A 110 13.79 -6.66 -1.71
C PRO A 110 13.68 -5.43 -0.78
N ILE A 111 13.33 -5.66 0.48
CA ILE A 111 13.33 -4.61 1.50
C ILE A 111 14.76 -4.03 1.62
N PRO A 112 14.95 -2.72 1.36
CA PRO A 112 16.27 -2.11 1.41
C PRO A 112 16.90 -2.25 2.81
N GLN A 113 18.15 -2.70 2.84
CA GLN A 113 18.94 -2.80 4.07
C GLN A 113 19.76 -1.52 4.34
N ASN A 114 19.91 -0.66 3.34
CA ASN A 114 20.68 0.57 3.46
C ASN A 114 19.86 1.70 4.09
N SER A 115 20.55 2.72 4.60
CA SER A 115 19.93 3.87 5.26
C SER A 115 19.49 4.97 4.31
N THR A 116 19.71 4.83 2.99
CA THR A 116 19.45 5.88 1.99
C THR A 116 18.00 6.36 2.01
N TYR A 117 17.06 5.43 2.16
CA TYR A 117 15.62 5.71 2.19
C TYR A 117 15.00 5.28 3.53
N ARG A 118 15.73 5.45 4.63
CA ARG A 118 15.33 4.94 5.95
C ARG A 118 13.95 5.46 6.41
N ASP A 119 13.60 6.69 6.06
CA ASP A 119 12.34 7.29 6.47
C ASP A 119 11.19 6.67 5.68
N GLN A 120 11.40 6.32 4.40
CA GLN A 120 10.42 5.64 3.55
C GLN A 120 9.96 4.29 4.15
N LEU A 121 10.87 3.61 4.88
CA LEU A 121 10.62 2.29 5.48
C LEU A 121 10.14 2.35 6.93
N THR A 122 10.25 3.52 7.58
CA THR A 122 9.86 3.70 8.98
C THR A 122 8.39 3.32 9.28
N PRO A 123 7.42 3.58 8.38
CA PRO A 123 6.02 3.20 8.64
C PRO A 123 5.78 1.70 8.90
N PHE A 124 6.63 0.83 8.36
CA PHE A 124 6.52 -0.62 8.51
C PHE A 124 7.15 -1.17 9.80
N LYS A 125 7.70 -0.29 10.65
CA LYS A 125 8.37 -0.67 11.90
C LYS A 125 7.48 -0.39 13.11
N GLY A 126 7.70 -1.13 14.20
CA GLY A 126 7.05 -0.87 15.49
C GLY A 126 5.53 -1.06 15.49
N ILE A 127 5.01 -1.90 14.59
CA ILE A 127 3.60 -2.30 14.58
C ILE A 127 3.48 -3.51 15.50
N LYS A 128 2.77 -3.35 16.61
CA LYS A 128 2.64 -4.39 17.63
C LYS A 128 1.93 -5.61 17.05
N ASP A 129 2.40 -6.81 17.41
CA ASP A 129 1.78 -8.11 17.08
C ASP A 129 1.70 -8.43 15.57
N ILE A 130 2.41 -7.67 14.72
CA ILE A 130 2.49 -7.89 13.27
C ILE A 130 3.92 -8.23 12.87
N ASP A 131 4.11 -9.44 12.35
CA ASP A 131 5.34 -9.83 11.65
C ASP A 131 5.04 -10.04 10.17
N PHE A 132 5.37 -9.02 9.36
CA PHE A 132 5.18 -9.09 7.91
C PHE A 132 6.14 -10.07 7.22
N ARG A 133 7.20 -10.54 7.89
CA ARG A 133 8.05 -11.60 7.32
C ARG A 133 7.25 -12.90 7.19
N GLU A 134 6.25 -13.08 8.04
CA GLU A 134 5.32 -14.21 8.06
C GLU A 134 3.93 -13.87 7.49
N GLY A 135 3.83 -12.86 6.62
CA GLY A 135 2.56 -12.49 6.01
C GLY A 135 2.66 -11.37 4.98
N THR A 136 1.57 -10.64 4.81
CA THR A 136 1.45 -9.45 3.95
C THR A 136 0.84 -8.32 4.73
N LEU A 137 1.49 -7.16 4.72
CA LEU A 137 1.01 -5.93 5.35
C LEU A 137 0.87 -4.86 4.28
N PHE A 138 -0.38 -4.48 3.99
CA PHE A 138 -0.68 -3.29 3.21
C PHE A 138 -0.66 -2.06 4.09
N ARG A 139 -0.20 -0.95 3.52
CA ARG A 139 -0.24 0.39 4.09
C ARG A 139 -0.94 1.32 3.09
N ILE A 140 -2.06 1.88 3.53
CA ILE A 140 -2.94 2.77 2.77
C ILE A 140 -2.90 4.15 3.46
N PRO A 141 -1.91 5.00 3.14
CA PRO A 141 -1.77 6.31 3.76
C PRO A 141 -2.89 7.25 3.30
N LEU A 142 -3.52 7.94 4.25
CA LEU A 142 -4.69 8.78 3.96
C LEU A 142 -4.28 10.02 3.16
N ARG A 143 -5.02 10.28 2.08
CA ARG A 143 -4.85 11.46 1.23
C ARG A 143 -5.05 12.73 2.05
N LYS A 144 -4.17 13.71 1.86
CA LYS A 144 -4.24 15.02 2.55
C LYS A 144 -4.81 16.14 1.69
N LYS A 145 -4.82 15.98 0.37
CA LYS A 145 -5.29 16.96 -0.62
C LYS A 145 -5.93 16.23 -1.80
N PRO A 146 -6.99 16.78 -2.42
CA PRO A 146 -7.59 16.21 -3.62
C PRO A 146 -6.57 15.83 -4.69
N SER A 147 -6.85 14.76 -5.42
CA SER A 147 -6.02 14.27 -6.52
C SER A 147 -6.91 13.87 -7.70
N GLU A 148 -6.28 13.61 -8.84
CA GLU A 148 -6.97 13.10 -10.02
C GLU A 148 -7.64 11.72 -9.79
N LEU A 149 -7.22 10.98 -8.75
CA LEU A 149 -7.84 9.69 -8.39
C LEU A 149 -9.10 9.88 -7.55
N SER A 150 -9.12 10.88 -6.67
CA SER A 150 -10.27 11.20 -5.83
C SER A 150 -10.12 12.56 -5.15
N ASP A 151 -11.23 13.29 -5.08
CA ASP A 151 -11.33 14.52 -4.29
C ASP A 151 -11.66 14.27 -2.81
N THR A 152 -11.91 13.01 -2.43
CA THR A 152 -12.30 12.65 -1.06
C THR A 152 -11.10 12.63 -0.13
N ILE A 153 -11.25 13.29 1.01
CA ILE A 153 -10.31 13.31 2.12
C ILE A 153 -10.98 12.66 3.32
N SER A 154 -10.34 11.63 3.88
CA SER A 154 -10.84 10.90 5.04
C SER A 154 -9.91 11.07 6.23
N THR A 155 -10.49 11.13 7.41
CA THR A 155 -9.79 11.20 8.70
C THR A 155 -9.74 9.84 9.36
N THR A 156 -8.80 9.65 10.30
CA THR A 156 -8.73 8.42 11.09
C THR A 156 -10.00 8.17 11.90
N GLU A 157 -10.66 9.23 12.37
CA GLU A 157 -11.90 9.17 13.13
C GLU A 157 -13.08 8.68 12.28
N GLU A 158 -13.16 9.10 11.02
CA GLU A 158 -14.17 8.60 10.08
C GLU A 158 -13.94 7.13 9.75
N ILE A 159 -12.69 6.75 9.51
CA ILE A 159 -12.34 5.35 9.23
C ILE A 159 -12.63 4.45 10.43
N LEU A 160 -12.35 4.91 11.66
CA LEU A 160 -12.66 4.16 12.88
C LEU A 160 -14.16 3.86 13.04
N LYS A 161 -15.05 4.65 12.42
CA LYS A 161 -16.50 4.38 12.43
C LYS A 161 -16.93 3.34 11.40
N LEU A 162 -16.06 2.97 10.46
CA LEU A 162 -16.34 2.02 9.38
C LEU A 162 -15.87 0.59 9.70
N ILE A 163 -15.07 0.42 10.77
CA ILE A 163 -14.50 -0.87 11.20
C ILE A 163 -15.14 -1.35 12.49
#